data_AF-A0A3D4D243-F1
#
_entry.id   AF-A0A3D4D243-F1
#
_cell.length_a   1.000
_cell.length_b   1.000
_cell.length_c   1.000
_cell.angle_alpha   90.00
_cell.angle_beta   90.00
_cell.angle_gamma   90.00
#
_symmetry.space_group_name_H-M   'P 1'
#
loop_
_entity.id
_entity.type
_entity.pdbx_description
1 polymer ?
#
loop_
_entity_poly.entity_id
_entity_poly.type
_entity_poly.pdbx_seq_one_letter_code
_entity_poly.pdbx_strand_id
1 'polypeptide(L)' 'MFTDREKERYERHLSLSSFGAEGQTALRNASALCVGAGGLGSPSSLYLAAAGIGRLGIVDHDTV' A
#
# COMPACT_ATOMS: atom_id res chain seq x y z
N MET A 1 14.95 -8.92 -0.59
CA MET A 1 15.54 -7.89 0.29
C MET A 1 14.91 -6.53 -0.05
N PHE A 2 14.78 -5.61 0.90
CA PHE A 2 14.33 -4.22 0.63
C PHE A 2 15.51 -3.36 0.17
N THR A 3 15.27 -2.47 -0.78
CA THR A 3 16.21 -1.40 -1.15
C THR A 3 16.36 -0.42 0.01
N ASP A 4 17.44 0.38 0.03
CA ASP A 4 17.66 1.33 1.12
C ASP A 4 16.56 2.40 1.18
N ARG A 5 16.02 2.81 0.03
CA ARG A 5 14.85 3.69 -0.04
C ARG A 5 13.59 3.06 0.54
N GLU A 6 13.36 1.76 0.32
CA GLU A 6 12.23 1.04 0.94
C GLU A 6 12.44 0.89 2.45
N LYS A 7 13.66 0.64 2.91
CA LYS A 7 13.95 0.57 4.36
C LYS A 7 13.66 1.90 5.04
N GLU A 8 14.08 3.02 4.44
CA GLU A 8 13.77 4.37 4.94
C GLU A 8 12.26 4.64 4.91
N ARG A 9 11.60 4.38 3.78
CA ARG A 9 10.16 4.62 3.61
C ARG A 9 9.30 3.79 4.57
N TYR A 10 9.65 2.53 4.79
CA TYR A 10 8.88 1.58 5.60
C TYR A 10 9.46 1.36 7.00
N GLU A 11 10.42 2.17 7.45
CA GLU A 11 11.10 2.01 8.74
C GLU A 11 10.10 1.82 9.90
N ARG A 12 9.04 2.63 9.92
CA ARG A 12 7.98 2.58 10.92
C ARG A 12 7.10 1.33 10.85
N HIS A 13 7.01 0.66 9.71
CA HIS A 13 6.32 -0.62 9.59
C HIS A 13 7.24 -1.78 9.97
N LEU A 14 8.52 -1.70 9.59
CA LEU A 14 9.53 -2.70 9.90
C LEU A 14 9.81 -2.82 11.41
N SER A 15 9.63 -1.73 12.17
CA SER A 15 9.80 -1.73 13.62
C SER A 15 8.59 -2.25 14.41
N LEU A 16 7.42 -2.46 13.77
CA LEU A 16 6.22 -2.98 14.43
C LEU A 16 6.35 -4.48 14.67
N SER A 17 6.29 -4.90 15.94
CA SER A 17 6.45 -6.31 16.34
C SER A 17 5.41 -7.26 15.72
N SER A 18 4.19 -6.79 15.47
CA SER A 18 3.10 -7.59 14.88
C SER A 18 3.04 -7.54 13.35
N PHE A 19 3.93 -6.78 12.69
CA PHE A 19 3.93 -6.63 11.23
C PHE A 19 5.33 -6.86 10.66
N GLY A 20 6.28 -6.00 11.00
CA GLY A 20 7.70 -6.17 10.69
C GLY A 20 8.01 -6.40 9.20
N ALA A 21 9.17 -7.01 8.95
CA ALA A 21 9.63 -7.32 7.60
C ALA A 21 8.76 -8.36 6.89
N GLU A 22 8.17 -9.30 7.63
CA GLU A 22 7.31 -10.34 7.07
C GLU A 22 6.01 -9.74 6.53
N GLY A 23 5.31 -8.93 7.34
CA GLY A 23 4.11 -8.21 6.94
C GLY A 23 4.37 -7.26 5.77
N GLN A 24 5.48 -6.51 5.79
CA GLN A 24 5.82 -5.61 4.68
C GLN A 24 6.12 -6.39 3.40
N THR A 25 6.74 -7.57 3.50
CA THR A 25 6.99 -8.45 2.34
C THR A 25 5.69 -9.02 1.80
N ALA A 26 4.78 -9.45 2.68
CA ALA A 26 3.46 -9.93 2.29
C ALA A 26 2.65 -8.84 1.57
N LEU A 27 2.63 -7.61 2.11
CA LEU A 27 1.96 -6.47 1.49
C LEU A 27 2.56 -6.10 0.13
N ARG A 28 3.89 -6.09 0.01
CA ARG A 28 4.60 -5.84 -1.26
C ARG A 28 4.30 -6.90 -2.32
N ASN A 29 3.99 -8.13 -1.92
CA ASN A 29 3.62 -9.20 -2.85
C ASN A 29 2.10 -9.25 -3.13
N ALA A 30 1.30 -8.48 -2.38
CA ALA A 30 -0.14 -8.45 -2.52
C ALA A 30 -0.59 -7.54 -3.67
N SER A 31 -1.83 -7.77 -4.11
CA SER A 31 -2.51 -6.91 -5.06
C SER A 31 -3.95 -6.64 -4.63
N ALA A 32 -4.42 -5.41 -4.85
CA ALA A 32 -5.80 -5.00 -4.57
C ALA A 32 -6.41 -4.27 -5.77
N LEU A 33 -7.73 -4.35 -5.89
CA LEU A 33 -8.53 -3.57 -6.82
C LEU A 33 -9.48 -2.68 -6.02
N CYS A 34 -9.36 -1.36 -6.20
CA CYS A 34 -10.29 -0.37 -5.66
C CYS A 34 -11.31 -0.01 -6.74
N VAL A 35 -12.59 -0.26 -6.47
CA VAL A 35 -13.69 0.09 -7.37
C VAL A 35 -14.40 1.31 -6.80
N GLY A 36 -14.36 2.41 -7.55
CA GLY A 36 -14.69 3.76 -7.10
C GLY A 36 -13.47 4.48 -6.54
N ALA A 37 -13.23 5.69 -7.02
CA ALA A 37 -12.19 6.65 -6.65
C ALA A 37 -12.78 7.91 -5.97
N GLY A 38 -14.03 7.84 -5.50
CA GLY A 38 -14.68 8.91 -4.72
C GLY A 38 -14.23 8.98 -3.25
N GLY A 39 -15.12 9.45 -2.37
CA GLY A 39 -14.80 9.74 -0.97
C GLY A 39 -14.30 8.56 -0.12
N LEU A 40 -14.59 7.32 -0.52
CA LEU A 40 -14.07 6.12 0.13
C LEU A 40 -12.81 5.58 -0.56
N GLY A 41 -12.86 5.48 -1.89
CA GLY A 41 -11.77 4.91 -2.68
C GLY A 41 -10.49 5.74 -2.66
N SER A 42 -10.62 7.06 -2.64
CA SER A 42 -9.50 8.00 -2.57
C SER A 42 -8.62 7.78 -1.32
N PRO A 43 -9.15 7.87 -0.08
CA PRO A 43 -8.33 7.63 1.11
C PRO A 43 -7.86 6.18 1.21
N SER A 44 -8.67 5.18 0.83
CA SER A 44 -8.23 3.78 0.85
C SER A 44 -7.04 3.53 -0.09
N SER A 45 -7.12 4.04 -1.32
CA SER A 45 -6.05 3.92 -2.32
C SER A 45 -4.78 4.65 -1.88
N LEU A 46 -4.93 5.83 -1.29
CA LEU A 46 -3.82 6.60 -0.73
C LEU A 46 -3.05 5.79 0.32
N TYR A 47 -3.76 5.22 1.31
CA TYR A 47 -3.11 4.46 2.37
C TYR A 47 -2.53 3.12 1.89
N LEU A 48 -3.19 2.41 0.97
CA LEU A 48 -2.65 1.17 0.38
C LEU A 48 -1.35 1.45 -0.39
N ALA A 49 -1.33 2.50 -1.21
CA ALA A 49 -0.14 2.90 -1.95
C ALA A 49 0.98 3.39 -1.01
N ALA A 50 0.64 4.21 0.00
CA ALA A 50 1.59 4.69 0.98
C ALA A 50 2.23 3.55 1.78
N ALA A 51 1.42 2.56 2.18
CA ALA A 51 1.85 1.39 2.93
C ALA A 51 2.72 0.43 2.10
N GLY A 52 2.72 0.54 0.77
CA GLY A 52 3.59 -0.22 -0.10
C GLY A 52 2.98 -1.52 -0.63
N ILE A 53 1.68 -1.53 -0.94
CA ILE A 53 1.08 -2.63 -1.69
C ILE A 53 1.81 -2.82 -3.04
N GLY A 54 2.02 -4.07 -3.44
CA GLY A 54 2.73 -4.39 -4.68
C GLY A 54 2.04 -3.88 -5.94
N ARG A 55 0.72 -4.05 -5.99
CA ARG A 55 -0.08 -3.62 -7.14
C ARG A 55 -1.46 -3.16 -6.70
N LEU A 56 -1.80 -1.92 -7.05
CA LEU A 56 -3.10 -1.33 -6.83
C LEU A 56 -3.75 -1.00 -8.18
N GLY A 57 -4.85 -1.68 -8.50
CA GLY A 57 -5.74 -1.26 -9.59
C GLY A 57 -6.80 -0.32 -9.05
N ILE A 58 -7.13 0.72 -9.80
CA ILE A 58 -8.22 1.64 -9.48
C ILE A 58 -9.13 1.72 -10.70
N VAL A 59 -10.43 1.56 -10.50
CA VAL A 59 -11.45 1.67 -11.54
C VAL A 59 -12.51 2.65 -11.10
N ASP A 60 -12.69 3.71 -11.87
CA ASP A 60 -13.81 4.65 -11.74
C ASP A 60 -14.27 5.03 -13.16
N HIS A 61 -15.55 5.32 -13.31
CA HIS A 61 -16.16 5.76 -14.56
C HIS A 61 -16.39 7.27 -14.63
N ASP A 62 -16.31 7.97 -13.50
CA ASP A 62 -16.58 9.40 -13.40
C ASP A 62 -15.33 10.26 -13.66
N THR A 63 -15.55 11.55 -13.87
CA THR A 63 -14.51 12.60 -13.95
C THR A 63 -14.59 13.51 -12.73
N VAL A 64 -13.46 14.14 -12.38
CA VAL A 64 -13.40 15.13 -11.29
C VAL A 64 -13.94 16.48 -11.73
#